data_AF-R7I999-F1
#
_entry.id   AF-R7I999-F1
#
_cell.length_a   1.000
_cell.length_b   1.000
_cell.length_c   1.000
_cell.angle_alpha   90.00
_cell.angle_beta   90.00
_cell.angle_gamma   90.00
#
_symmetry.space_group_name_H-M   'P 1'
#
loop_
_entity.id
_entity.type
_entity.pdbx_description
1 polymer ?
#
loop_
_entity_poly.entity_id
_entity_poly.type
_entity_poly.pdbx_seq_one_letter_code
_entity_poly.pdbx_strand_id
1 'polypeptide(L)'
;MKKALKAAVLSGIAAMFSVALAGNAAAAQTQTAASAGPVNVLIKHDTKGMEITKDKNMCVMCHADDYGRIGKAKKGEEGTEMPANHWVKGKDGKMTVAPQRWNCTICHSPANNN
;
A
#
# COMPACT_ATOMS: atom_id res chain seq x y z
N MET A 1 -17.95 -7.00 58.80
CA MET A 1 -19.20 -7.73 59.11
C MET A 1 -19.15 -9.08 58.43
N LYS A 2 -19.76 -10.08 59.06
CA LYS A 2 -19.58 -11.51 58.80
C LYS A 2 -20.16 -11.93 57.45
N LYS A 3 -19.47 -12.90 56.84
CA LYS A 3 -19.88 -13.75 55.72
C LYS A 3 -21.22 -14.45 55.99
N ALA A 4 -22.02 -14.63 54.93
CA ALA A 4 -22.83 -15.82 54.57
C ALA A 4 -23.90 -15.34 53.57
N LEU A 5 -23.86 -15.58 52.25
CA LEU A 5 -23.82 -16.83 51.48
C LEU A 5 -24.88 -17.86 51.88
N LYS A 6 -25.95 -17.92 51.07
CA LYS A 6 -26.78 -19.08 50.69
C LYS A 6 -27.70 -18.59 49.54
N ALA A 7 -27.34 -18.80 48.27
CA ALA A 7 -27.56 -20.01 47.46
C ALA A 7 -29.05 -20.30 47.18
N ALA A 8 -29.41 -20.22 45.89
CA ALA A 8 -30.51 -20.87 45.15
C ALA A 8 -31.03 -19.88 44.08
N VAL A 9 -30.43 -19.82 42.88
CA VAL A 9 -30.77 -20.65 41.69
C VAL A 9 -32.27 -20.71 41.44
N LEU A 10 -32.70 -20.02 40.39
CA LEU A 10 -33.76 -20.40 39.44
C LEU A 10 -33.64 -19.40 38.26
N SER A 11 -32.86 -19.77 37.25
CA SER A 11 -33.37 -20.31 35.98
C SER A 11 -33.96 -19.22 35.09
N GLY A 12 -33.21 -18.88 34.03
CA GLY A 12 -33.75 -18.19 32.87
C GLY A 12 -32.81 -17.13 32.31
N ILE A 13 -32.29 -17.40 31.10
CA ILE A 13 -31.64 -16.45 30.19
C ILE A 13 -30.17 -16.16 30.55
N ALA A 14 -29.31 -17.14 30.33
CA ALA A 14 -27.87 -16.91 30.22
C ALA A 14 -27.56 -16.31 28.83
N ALA A 15 -27.56 -14.99 28.75
CA ALA A 15 -26.66 -14.28 27.86
C ALA A 15 -25.22 -14.63 28.29
N MET A 16 -24.49 -15.32 27.44
CA MET A 16 -23.04 -15.59 27.58
C MET A 16 -22.52 -15.55 26.14
N PHE A 17 -22.04 -14.42 25.61
CA PHE A 17 -20.70 -13.90 25.91
C PHE A 17 -19.69 -15.04 26.09
N SER A 18 -19.34 -15.69 24.98
CA SER A 18 -18.11 -16.47 24.91
C SER A 18 -16.93 -15.50 24.88
N VAL A 19 -16.18 -15.46 25.97
CA VAL A 19 -14.87 -14.82 26.04
C VAL A 19 -13.81 -15.81 25.54
N ALA A 20 -13.05 -15.33 24.55
CA ALA A 20 -11.66 -15.61 24.21
C ALA A 20 -11.20 -17.06 23.98
N LEU A 21 -10.80 -17.32 22.73
CA LEU A 21 -9.47 -17.86 22.49
C LEU A 21 -8.68 -16.88 21.62
N ALA A 22 -7.63 -16.32 22.21
CA ALA A 22 -6.63 -15.53 21.52
C ALA A 22 -5.99 -16.38 20.42
N GLY A 23 -6.21 -15.97 19.18
CA GLY A 23 -5.44 -16.38 18.02
C GLY A 23 -5.43 -15.18 17.10
N ASN A 24 -4.25 -14.68 16.79
CA ASN A 24 -4.04 -13.50 15.96
C ASN A 24 -4.65 -13.73 14.57
N ALA A 25 -5.95 -13.46 14.41
CA ALA A 25 -6.57 -13.32 13.12
C ALA A 25 -6.06 -12.01 12.56
N ALA A 26 -4.96 -12.10 11.81
CA ALA A 26 -4.50 -11.04 10.93
C ALA A 26 -5.73 -10.49 10.23
N ALA A 27 -6.01 -9.20 10.46
CA ALA A 27 -6.99 -8.47 9.69
C ALA A 27 -6.64 -8.72 8.22
N ALA A 28 -7.46 -9.54 7.55
CA ALA A 28 -7.39 -9.72 6.12
C ALA A 28 -7.73 -8.36 5.53
N GLN A 29 -6.70 -7.56 5.28
CA GLN A 29 -6.82 -6.36 4.49
C GLN A 29 -7.33 -6.82 3.12
N THR A 30 -8.62 -6.59 2.88
CA THR A 30 -9.17 -6.52 1.53
C THR A 30 -8.38 -5.45 0.80
N GLN A 31 -7.31 -5.87 0.11
CA GLN A 31 -6.68 -5.06 -0.91
C GLN A 31 -7.71 -4.94 -2.02
N THR A 32 -8.46 -3.84 -2.00
CA THR A 32 -9.11 -3.35 -3.20
C THR A 32 -7.99 -3.15 -4.21
N ALA A 33 -7.93 -4.03 -5.21
CA ALA A 33 -7.06 -3.85 -6.35
C ALA A 33 -7.45 -2.52 -6.98
N ALA A 34 -6.69 -1.45 -6.66
CA ALA A 34 -6.75 -0.22 -7.43
C ALA A 34 -6.60 -0.65 -8.89
N SER A 35 -7.59 -0.29 -9.72
CA SER A 35 -7.70 -0.78 -11.09
C SER A 35 -6.33 -0.72 -11.74
N ALA A 36 -5.81 -1.89 -12.13
CA ALA A 36 -4.60 -1.96 -12.93
C ALA A 36 -4.94 -1.26 -14.25
N GLY A 37 -4.61 0.03 -14.32
CA GLY A 37 -4.60 0.77 -15.57
C GLY A 37 -3.71 0.06 -16.59
N PRO A 38 -3.73 0.50 -17.86
CA PRO A 38 -2.96 -0.15 -18.92
C PRO A 38 -1.54 -0.48 -18.45
N VAL A 39 -1.16 -1.76 -18.65
CA VAL A 39 0.07 -2.39 -18.12
C VAL A 39 1.35 -1.65 -18.55
N ASN A 40 1.21 -0.77 -19.55
CA ASN A 40 2.22 0.16 -19.99
C ASN A 40 1.57 1.52 -20.32
N VAL A 41 1.93 2.54 -19.56
CA VAL A 41 1.46 3.93 -19.80
C VAL A 41 2.59 4.68 -20.50
N LEU A 42 2.29 5.35 -21.60
CA LEU A 42 3.26 6.22 -22.28
C LEU A 42 3.64 7.42 -21.38
N ILE A 43 4.91 7.78 -21.36
CA ILE A 43 5.40 8.97 -20.64
C ILE A 43 4.94 10.21 -21.42
N LYS A 44 4.12 11.05 -20.77
CA LYS A 44 3.47 12.22 -21.39
C LYS A 44 4.21 13.54 -21.17
N HIS A 45 5.45 13.50 -20.72
CA HIS A 45 6.32 14.65 -20.52
C HIS A 45 7.71 14.35 -21.10
N ASP A 46 8.51 15.40 -21.31
CA ASP A 46 9.88 15.25 -21.78
C ASP A 46 10.70 14.42 -20.77
N THR A 47 11.63 13.62 -21.31
CA THR A 47 12.55 12.78 -20.56
C THR A 47 14.02 13.09 -20.85
N LYS A 48 14.30 14.07 -21.72
CA LYS A 48 15.65 14.47 -22.08
C LYS A 48 16.44 14.91 -20.84
N GLY A 49 17.60 14.29 -20.64
CA GLY A 49 18.47 14.55 -19.49
C GLY A 49 18.02 13.93 -18.16
N MET A 50 16.91 13.18 -18.14
CA MET A 50 16.51 12.42 -16.96
C MET A 50 17.36 11.14 -16.85
N GLU A 51 18.15 11.08 -15.79
CA GLU A 51 19.07 9.98 -15.56
C GLU A 51 18.45 8.88 -14.68
N ILE A 52 18.70 7.62 -15.07
CA ILE A 52 18.46 6.44 -14.26
C ILE A 52 19.80 5.69 -14.13
N THR A 53 20.37 5.71 -12.92
CA THR A 53 21.54 4.91 -12.52
C THR A 53 21.19 4.01 -11.35
N LYS A 54 22.15 3.21 -10.86
CA LYS A 54 21.92 2.36 -9.67
C LYS A 54 21.52 3.17 -8.44
N ASP A 55 22.02 4.39 -8.33
CA ASP A 55 21.93 5.19 -7.09
C ASP A 55 21.02 6.42 -7.24
N LYS A 56 20.63 6.79 -8.47
CA LYS A 56 19.77 7.94 -8.77
C LYS A 56 18.72 7.57 -9.80
N ASN A 57 17.47 7.95 -9.57
CA ASN A 57 16.41 7.85 -10.55
C ASN A 57 15.56 9.12 -10.52
N MET A 58 15.63 9.91 -11.59
CA MET A 58 14.91 11.19 -11.66
C MET A 58 13.39 11.00 -11.74
N CYS A 59 12.89 9.84 -12.20
CA CYS A 59 11.47 9.56 -12.28
C CYS A 59 10.83 9.47 -10.88
N VAL A 60 11.54 8.86 -9.92
CA VAL A 60 11.01 8.68 -8.57
C VAL A 60 10.97 9.97 -7.76
N MET A 61 11.63 11.05 -8.20
CA MET A 61 11.51 12.37 -7.55
C MET A 61 10.09 12.93 -7.59
N CYS A 62 9.27 12.51 -8.57
CA CYS A 62 7.88 12.98 -8.69
C CYS A 62 6.87 11.83 -8.67
N HIS A 63 7.28 10.59 -8.96
CA HIS A 63 6.39 9.44 -9.03
C HIS A 63 6.49 8.50 -7.81
N ALA A 64 7.28 8.86 -6.80
CA ALA A 64 7.39 8.06 -5.59
C ALA A 64 6.17 8.17 -4.66
N ASP A 65 6.13 7.28 -3.65
CA ASP A 65 5.12 7.25 -2.58
C ASP A 65 5.51 8.17 -1.41
N ASP A 66 6.00 9.38 -1.70
CA ASP A 66 6.46 10.31 -0.66
C ASP A 66 5.32 10.81 0.24
N TYR A 67 4.07 10.59 -0.17
CA TYR A 67 2.86 11.06 0.51
C TYR A 67 1.90 9.94 0.93
N GLY A 68 2.27 8.66 0.74
CA GLY A 68 1.39 7.53 1.08
C GLY A 68 0.17 7.44 0.16
N ARG A 69 0.30 7.74 -1.13
CA ARG A 69 -0.82 7.81 -2.09
C ARG A 69 -0.61 6.89 -3.28
N ILE A 70 0.06 5.75 -3.08
CA ILE A 70 0.22 4.68 -4.08
C ILE A 70 -1.02 4.55 -4.98
N GLY A 71 -0.81 4.68 -6.29
CA GLY A 71 -1.84 4.54 -7.32
C GLY A 71 -2.90 5.64 -7.35
N LYS A 72 -2.76 6.72 -6.58
CA LYS A 72 -3.66 7.89 -6.65
C LYS A 72 -3.16 8.90 -7.68
N ALA A 73 -4.11 9.65 -8.23
CA ALA A 73 -3.85 10.69 -9.22
C ALA A 73 -2.96 11.82 -8.65
N LYS A 74 -2.24 12.49 -9.55
CA LYS A 74 -1.47 13.72 -9.31
C LYS A 74 -2.20 14.70 -8.37
N LYS A 75 -1.46 15.29 -7.43
CA LYS A 75 -1.88 16.48 -6.67
C LYS A 75 -0.97 17.64 -7.06
N GLY A 76 -1.53 18.69 -7.67
CA GLY A 76 -0.74 19.87 -8.08
C GLY A 76 0.26 19.56 -9.19
N GLU A 77 1.55 19.82 -8.94
CA GLU A 77 2.64 19.63 -9.90
C GLU A 77 3.25 18.21 -9.90
N GLU A 78 2.88 17.38 -8.93
CA GLU A 78 3.44 16.04 -8.66
C GLU A 78 3.07 14.98 -9.71
N GLY A 79 3.91 13.94 -9.90
CA GLY A 79 3.55 12.82 -10.77
C GLY A 79 2.33 12.05 -10.24
N THR A 80 1.64 11.32 -11.11
CA THR A 80 0.73 10.26 -10.64
C THR A 80 1.59 9.21 -9.93
N GLU A 81 1.26 8.88 -8.68
CA GLU A 81 2.04 7.91 -7.93
C GLU A 81 1.91 6.51 -8.53
N MET A 82 3.02 5.79 -8.56
CA MET A 82 3.06 4.47 -9.19
C MET A 82 2.09 3.50 -8.49
N PRO A 83 1.44 2.60 -9.24
CA PRO A 83 0.54 1.60 -8.67
C PRO A 83 1.28 0.62 -7.76
N ALA A 84 0.55 -0.05 -6.87
CA ALA A 84 1.10 -0.91 -5.81
C ALA A 84 2.11 -1.96 -6.30
N ASN A 85 1.94 -2.47 -7.51
CA ASN A 85 2.86 -3.47 -8.10
C ASN A 85 4.27 -2.94 -8.42
N HIS A 86 4.52 -1.63 -8.29
CA HIS A 86 5.85 -1.00 -8.44
C HIS A 86 6.66 -0.95 -7.14
N TRP A 87 6.05 -1.37 -6.04
CA TRP A 87 6.58 -1.16 -4.71
C TRP A 87 6.87 -2.48 -3.99
N VAL A 88 7.85 -2.45 -3.11
CA VAL A 88 8.11 -3.46 -2.09
C VAL A 88 8.20 -2.77 -0.74
N LYS A 89 7.82 -3.48 0.33
CA LYS A 89 7.98 -2.98 1.68
C LYS A 89 9.42 -3.22 2.13
N GLY A 90 10.15 -2.15 2.40
CA GLY A 90 11.48 -2.17 3.00
C GLY A 90 11.46 -2.72 4.43
N LYS A 91 12.65 -3.05 4.95
CA LYS A 91 12.82 -3.56 6.32
C LYS A 91 12.42 -2.54 7.39
N ASP A 92 12.51 -1.25 7.06
CA ASP A 92 12.07 -0.11 7.86
C ASP A 92 10.55 0.14 7.77
N GLY A 93 9.83 -0.70 7.02
CA GLY A 93 8.39 -0.59 6.81
C GLY A 93 7.98 0.44 5.77
N LYS A 94 8.92 1.16 5.15
CA LYS A 94 8.65 2.14 4.09
C LYS A 94 8.49 1.44 2.75
N MET A 95 7.71 2.04 1.85
CA MET A 95 7.57 1.55 0.49
C MET A 95 8.76 2.03 -0.34
N THR A 96 9.46 1.11 -0.98
CA THR A 96 10.55 1.41 -1.91
C THR A 96 10.24 0.83 -3.29
N VAL A 97 10.77 1.44 -4.34
CA VAL A 97 10.57 0.93 -5.69
C VAL A 97 11.16 -0.47 -5.77
N ALA A 98 10.37 -1.40 -6.31
CA ALA A 98 10.80 -2.78 -6.48
C ALA A 98 12.05 -2.83 -7.39
N PRO A 99 13.14 -3.51 -7.00
CA PRO A 99 14.41 -3.48 -7.74
C PRO A 99 14.26 -3.82 -9.23
N GLN A 100 13.38 -4.77 -9.56
CA GLN A 100 13.07 -5.20 -10.93
C GLN A 100 12.28 -4.16 -11.76
N ARG A 101 11.79 -3.09 -11.12
CA ARG A 101 11.04 -1.98 -11.75
C ARG A 101 11.77 -0.64 -11.62
N TRP A 102 13.01 -0.66 -11.13
CA TRP A 102 13.83 0.54 -10.99
C TRP A 102 14.11 1.22 -12.33
N ASN A 103 14.37 0.43 -13.38
CA ASN A 103 14.59 0.97 -14.72
C ASN A 103 13.25 1.18 -15.44
N CYS A 104 12.66 2.36 -15.25
CA CYS A 104 11.32 2.70 -15.72
C CYS A 104 11.16 2.57 -17.23
N THR A 105 12.22 2.89 -17.99
CA THR A 105 12.19 2.96 -19.45
C THR A 105 12.31 1.61 -20.15
N ILE A 106 12.51 0.52 -19.41
CA ILE A 106 12.37 -0.84 -19.95
C ILE A 106 10.93 -1.10 -20.42
N CYS A 107 9.95 -0.55 -19.70
CA CYS A 107 8.54 -0.69 -20.03
C CYS A 107 7.97 0.62 -20.56
N HIS A 108 8.18 1.74 -19.85
CA HIS A 108 7.56 3.03 -20.19
C HIS A 108 8.35 3.76 -21.28
N SER A 109 7.73 3.94 -22.43
CA SER A 109 8.29 4.76 -23.52
C SER A 109 7.65 6.16 -23.55
N PRO A 110 8.40 7.21 -23.94
CA PRO A 110 7.81 8.50 -24.27
C PRO A 110 6.68 8.36 -25.30
N ALA A 111 5.64 9.18 -25.17
CA ALA A 111 4.58 9.23 -26.18
C ALA A 111 5.04 9.94 -27.48
N ASN A 112 6.15 10.67 -27.41
CA ASN A 112 6.62 11.57 -28.45
C ASN A 112 8.07 11.22 -28.78
N ASN A 113 8.27 10.37 -29.77
CA ASN A 113 9.59 10.14 -30.39
C ASN A 113 9.43 10.14 -31.92
N ASN A 114 8.84 11.22 -32.42
CA ASN A 114 8.91 11.67 -33.81
C ASN A 114 9.47 13.09 -33.84
#